data_AF-A0A7S0NDF9-F1
#
_entry.id   AF-A0A7S0NDF9-F1
#
_cell.length_a   1.000
_cell.length_b   1.000
_cell.length_c   1.000
_cell.angle_alpha   90.00
_cell.angle_beta   90.00
_cell.angle_gamma   90.00
#
_symmetry.space_group_name_H-M   'P 1'
#
loop_
_entity.id
_entity.type
_entity.pdbx_description
1 polymer ?
#
loop_
_entity_poly.entity_id
_entity_poly.type
_entity_poly.pdbx_seq_one_letter_code
_entity_poly.pdbx_strand_id
1 'polypeptide(L)'
;WEETTTLFVQRDTFANMYHDSEDFFNVFLAMSILQLSLDQVQVVLSDLYPWGPFSSMWKKVFGFSNRPFTAWELREKYEGKRVCFKKAIIGIYGPASPLTIMQKE
;
A
#
# COMPACT_ATOMS: atom_id res chain seq x y z
N TRP A 1 -15.46 7.89 -8.86
CA TRP A 1 -14.01 8.12 -8.92
C TRP A 1 -13.48 8.12 -7.50
N GLU A 2 -12.33 7.52 -7.24
CA GLU A 2 -11.55 7.71 -6.01
C GLU A 2 -10.62 8.90 -6.24
N GLU A 3 -10.89 9.98 -5.49
CA GLU A 3 -10.17 11.25 -5.62
C GLU A 3 -8.85 11.23 -4.85
N THR A 4 -8.75 10.40 -3.81
CA THR A 4 -7.55 10.26 -2.97
C THR A 4 -6.46 9.52 -3.75
N THR A 5 -5.21 9.94 -3.60
CA THR A 5 -4.09 9.24 -4.24
C THR A 5 -3.99 7.84 -3.66
N THR A 6 -4.16 6.81 -4.49
CA THR A 6 -4.19 5.43 -4.03
C THR A 6 -2.86 4.73 -4.28
N LEU A 7 -2.24 4.24 -3.21
CA LEU A 7 -1.04 3.42 -3.24
C LEU A 7 -1.43 1.95 -3.19
N PHE A 8 -1.12 1.20 -4.24
CA PHE A 8 -1.26 -0.25 -4.26
C PHE A 8 0.06 -0.92 -3.88
N VAL A 9 0.03 -1.65 -2.78
CA VAL A 9 1.18 -2.32 -2.17
C VAL A 9 0.98 -3.82 -2.27
N GLN A 10 1.97 -4.52 -2.84
CA GLN A 10 2.04 -5.98 -2.82
C GLN A 10 3.09 -6.38 -1.81
N ARG A 11 2.65 -6.96 -0.69
CA ARG A 11 3.58 -7.44 0.32
C ARG A 11 4.33 -8.68 -0.16
N ASP A 12 5.59 -8.81 0.23
CA ASP A 12 6.38 -10.03 -0.02
C ASP A 12 5.83 -11.22 0.80
N THR A 13 5.55 -10.95 2.08
CA THR A 13 4.84 -11.85 2.98
C THR A 13 4.15 -11.03 4.07
N PHE A 14 3.31 -11.67 4.87
CA PHE A 14 2.45 -10.99 5.85
C PHE A 14 2.76 -11.35 7.31
N ALA A 15 3.63 -12.33 7.54
CA ALA A 15 3.86 -12.91 8.86
C ALA A 15 5.31 -12.77 9.36
N ASN A 16 6.18 -12.15 8.57
CA ASN A 16 7.58 -11.93 8.91
C ASN A 16 7.83 -10.42 9.08
N MET A 17 8.30 -10.02 10.27
CA MET A 17 8.56 -8.62 10.62
C MET A 17 9.54 -7.94 9.66
N TYR A 18 10.56 -8.68 9.22
CA TYR A 18 11.57 -8.16 8.32
C TYR A 18 10.91 -7.68 7.01
N HIS A 19 10.17 -8.55 6.34
CA HIS A 19 9.49 -8.23 5.08
C HIS A 19 8.39 -7.18 5.25
N ASP A 20 7.60 -7.26 6.33
CA ASP A 20 6.57 -6.22 6.60
C ASP A 20 7.21 -4.84 6.81
N SER A 21 8.40 -4.78 7.42
CA SER A 21 9.15 -3.53 7.59
C SER A 21 9.74 -3.01 6.27
N GLU A 22 10.16 -3.90 5.37
CA GLU A 22 10.61 -3.54 4.02
C GLU A 22 9.47 -2.94 3.20
N ASP A 23 8.32 -3.61 3.16
CA ASP A 23 7.13 -3.15 2.45
C ASP A 23 6.68 -1.78 2.97
N PHE A 24 6.70 -1.62 4.30
CA PHE A 24 6.37 -0.37 4.95
C PHE A 24 7.35 0.76 4.59
N PHE A 25 8.66 0.50 4.65
CA PHE A 25 9.67 1.48 4.26
C PHE A 25 9.53 1.90 2.79
N ASN A 26 9.23 0.96 1.90
CA ASN A 26 9.03 1.25 0.47
C ASN A 26 7.85 2.20 0.23
N VAL A 27 6.78 2.09 1.00
CA VAL A 27 5.66 3.05 0.94
C VAL A 27 6.13 4.45 1.35
N PHE A 28 6.87 4.56 2.45
CA PHE A 28 7.41 5.85 2.90
C PHE A 28 8.38 6.47 1.90
N LEU A 29 9.25 5.67 1.29
CA LEU A 29 10.18 6.13 0.26
C LEU A 29 9.43 6.64 -0.97
N ALA A 30 8.45 5.88 -1.47
CA ALA A 30 7.62 6.28 -2.60
C ALA A 30 6.86 7.59 -2.31
N MET A 31 6.28 7.73 -1.12
CA MET A 31 5.62 8.96 -0.70
C MET A 31 6.60 10.15 -0.66
N SER A 32 7.80 9.94 -0.14
CA SER A 32 8.83 10.99 -0.06
C SER A 32 9.25 11.47 -1.45
N ILE A 33 9.50 10.55 -2.38
CA ILE A 33 9.86 10.87 -3.78
C ILE A 33 8.73 11.63 -4.47
N LEU A 34 7.49 11.23 -4.23
CA LEU A 34 6.29 11.84 -4.83
C LEU A 34 5.77 13.06 -4.06
N GLN A 35 6.45 13.45 -2.99
CA GLN A 35 6.09 14.58 -2.11
C GLN A 35 4.65 14.48 -1.58
N LEU A 36 4.27 13.27 -1.14
CA LEU A 36 2.95 12.97 -0.56
C LEU A 36 3.03 12.89 0.97
N SER A 37 2.06 13.47 1.65
CA SER A 37 1.87 13.31 3.10
C SER A 37 0.89 12.18 3.43
N LEU A 38 0.91 11.70 4.69
CA LEU A 38 0.09 10.57 5.16
C LEU A 38 -1.42 10.79 4.98
N ASP A 39 -1.87 12.05 5.05
CA ASP A 39 -3.28 12.43 4.90
C ASP A 39 -3.75 12.51 3.45
N GLN A 40 -2.84 12.49 2.48
CA GLN A 40 -3.15 12.59 1.05
C GLN A 40 -3.30 11.22 0.37
N VAL A 41 -3.00 10.14 1.09
CA VAL A 41 -2.87 8.80 0.50
C VAL A 41 -3.88 7.83 1.07
N GLN A 42 -4.30 6.89 0.22
CA GLN A 42 -5.03 5.69 0.57
C GLN A 42 -4.14 4.49 0.26
N VAL A 43 -3.84 3.68 1.27
CA VAL A 43 -3.07 2.44 1.06
C VAL A 43 -4.01 1.26 0.82
N VAL A 44 -3.70 0.46 -0.20
CA VAL A 44 -4.36 -0.80 -0.54
C VAL A 44 -3.33 -1.90 -0.57
N LEU A 45 -3.44 -2.86 0.35
CA LEU A 45 -2.65 -4.09 0.28
C LEU A 45 -3.31 -5.00 -0.76
N SER A 46 -2.76 -5.03 -1.97
CA SER A 46 -3.33 -5.67 -3.15
C SER A 46 -2.95 -7.13 -3.31
N ASP A 47 -2.04 -7.63 -2.47
CA ASP A 47 -1.80 -9.05 -2.30
C ASP A 47 -3.02 -9.78 -1.71
N LEU A 48 -3.05 -11.11 -1.84
CA LEU A 48 -4.14 -11.95 -1.36
C LEU A 48 -3.93 -12.46 0.07
N TYR A 49 -2.94 -11.94 0.80
CA TYR A 49 -2.71 -12.35 2.19
C TYR A 49 -3.71 -11.69 3.14
N PRO A 50 -3.96 -12.30 4.31
CA PRO A 50 -4.69 -11.62 5.38
C PRO A 50 -3.85 -10.46 5.95
N TRP A 51 -4.46 -9.69 6.85
CA TRP A 51 -3.82 -8.57 7.54
C TRP A 51 -2.51 -8.93 8.26
N GLY A 52 -2.41 -10.12 8.85
CA GLY A 52 -1.21 -10.56 9.56
C GLY A 52 -0.97 -9.88 10.92
N PRO A 53 0.06 -10.33 11.66
CA PRO A 53 0.42 -9.82 12.99
C PRO A 53 0.80 -8.33 13.00
N PHE A 54 1.29 -7.78 11.89
CA PHE A 54 1.76 -6.39 11.81
C PHE A 54 0.70 -5.39 11.35
N SER A 55 -0.55 -5.81 11.20
CA SER A 55 -1.66 -4.95 10.77
C SER A 55 -1.85 -3.68 11.62
N SER A 56 -1.49 -3.72 12.89
CA SER A 56 -1.57 -2.56 13.78
C SER A 56 -0.63 -1.42 13.33
N MET A 57 0.53 -1.73 12.75
CA MET A 57 1.48 -0.75 12.21
C MET A 57 0.85 0.00 11.04
N TRP A 58 0.38 -0.73 10.03
CA TRP A 58 -0.32 -0.18 8.86
C TRP A 58 -1.51 0.69 9.27
N LYS A 59 -2.37 0.17 10.14
CA LYS A 59 -3.60 0.86 10.57
C LYS A 59 -3.31 2.10 11.42
N LYS A 60 -2.31 2.09 12.29
CA LYS A 60 -2.00 3.27 13.13
C LYS A 60 -1.37 4.40 12.33
N VAL A 61 -0.51 4.07 11.36
CA VAL A 61 0.20 5.08 10.58
C VAL A 61 -0.66 5.67 9.47
N PHE A 62 -1.35 4.82 8.69
CA PHE A 62 -2.17 5.30 7.58
C PHE A 62 -3.63 5.58 7.98
N GLY A 63 -4.11 4.99 9.07
CA GLY A 63 -5.52 5.09 9.47
C GLY A 63 -5.94 6.41 10.12
N PHE A 64 -5.07 7.43 10.21
CA PHE A 64 -5.46 8.73 10.73
C PHE A 64 -6.42 9.46 9.78
N SER A 65 -6.13 9.43 8.47
CA SER A 65 -6.98 10.06 7.45
C SER A 65 -7.73 9.05 6.61
N ASN A 66 -7.07 8.01 6.13
CA ASN A 66 -7.66 7.01 5.24
C ASN A 66 -7.35 5.60 5.74
N ARG A 67 -8.36 4.87 6.20
CA ARG A 67 -8.18 3.49 6.68
C ARG A 67 -7.53 2.64 5.57
N PRO A 68 -6.33 2.05 5.79
CA PRO A 68 -5.78 1.10 4.85
C PRO A 68 -6.65 -0.15 4.80
N PHE A 69 -6.71 -0.80 3.64
CA PHE A 69 -7.53 -2.00 3.45
C PHE A 69 -6.85 -3.01 2.54
N THR A 70 -7.22 -4.27 2.69
CA THR A 70 -6.70 -5.40 1.90
C THR A 70 -7.53 -5.64 0.64
N ALA A 71 -7.01 -6.46 -0.28
CA ALA A 71 -7.74 -6.87 -1.49
C ALA A 71 -9.13 -7.46 -1.17
N TRP A 72 -9.26 -8.16 -0.04
CA TRP A 72 -10.52 -8.75 0.43
C TRP A 72 -11.58 -7.71 0.82
N GLU A 73 -11.16 -6.51 1.20
CA GLU A 73 -12.02 -5.42 1.66
C GLU A 73 -12.42 -4.47 0.51
N LEU A 74 -11.85 -4.63 -0.70
CA LEU A 74 -12.15 -3.79 -1.88
C LEU A 74 -13.64 -3.74 -2.21
N ARG A 75 -14.30 -4.91 -2.19
CA ARG A 75 -15.72 -5.02 -2.54
C ARG A 75 -16.60 -4.26 -1.55
N GLU A 76 -16.29 -4.37 -0.26
CA GLU A 76 -17.01 -3.66 0.80
C GLU A 76 -16.77 -2.15 0.70
N LYS A 77 -15.51 -1.72 0.58
CA LYS A 77 -15.16 -0.30 0.46
C LYS A 77 -15.90 0.40 -0.69
N TYR A 78 -16.03 -0.27 -1.82
CA TYR A 78 -16.60 0.33 -3.03
C TYR A 78 -18.00 -0.19 -3.39
N GLU A 79 -18.66 -0.90 -2.47
CA GLU A 79 -20.03 -1.43 -2.66
C GLU A 79 -20.20 -2.26 -3.94
N GLY A 80 -19.15 -2.98 -4.35
CA GLY A 80 -19.12 -3.75 -5.59
C GLY A 80 -19.19 -2.93 -6.89
N LYS A 81 -19.05 -1.60 -6.82
CA LYS A 81 -19.05 -0.72 -8.00
C LYS A 81 -17.71 -0.78 -8.72
N ARG A 82 -17.73 -0.51 -10.03
CA ARG A 82 -16.51 -0.21 -10.78
C ARG A 82 -16.00 1.17 -10.37
N VAL A 83 -14.72 1.26 -10.02
CA VAL A 83 -14.11 2.50 -9.54
C VAL A 83 -12.96 2.89 -10.44
N CYS A 84 -12.98 4.13 -10.91
CA CYS A 84 -11.85 4.78 -11.55
C CYS A 84 -11.06 5.57 -10.50
N PHE A 85 -9.74 5.57 -10.62
CA PHE A 85 -8.84 6.25 -9.70
C PHE A 85 -8.26 7.47 -10.39
N LYS A 86 -8.34 8.64 -9.74
CA LYS A 86 -7.76 9.87 -10.28
C LYS A 86 -6.23 9.79 -10.34
N LYS A 87 -5.62 9.21 -9.31
CA LYS A 87 -4.19 8.90 -9.26
C LYS A 87 -3.98 7.56 -8.55
N ALA A 88 -3.46 6.59 -9.29
CA ALA A 88 -3.09 5.28 -8.78
C ALA A 88 -1.57 5.09 -8.92
N ILE A 89 -0.92 4.67 -7.84
CA ILE A 89 0.50 4.33 -7.81
C ILE A 89 0.58 2.83 -7.59
N ILE A 90 1.00 2.11 -8.63
CA ILE A 90 1.01 0.65 -8.71
C ILE A 90 2.47 0.27 -8.98
N GLY A 91 3.22 -0.07 -7.93
CA GLY A 91 4.65 -0.29 -8.08
C GLY A 91 5.41 -0.59 -6.80
N ILE A 92 4.71 -0.86 -5.70
CA ILE A 92 5.34 -1.16 -4.41
C ILE A 92 5.29 -2.68 -4.25
N TYR A 93 6.28 -3.34 -4.87
CA TYR A 93 6.43 -4.80 -4.89
C TYR A 93 7.42 -5.24 -3.79
N GLY A 94 7.03 -6.18 -2.93
CA GLY A 94 7.95 -6.97 -2.11
C GLY A 94 8.26 -8.28 -2.84
N PRO A 95 9.53 -8.62 -3.14
CA PRO A 95 10.54 -9.13 -2.18
C PRO A 95 11.84 -8.29 -2.13
N ALA A 96 12.00 -7.55 -1.03
CA ALA A 96 13.14 -6.72 -0.64
C ALA A 96 13.48 -5.49 -1.52
N SER A 97 12.46 -4.72 -1.89
CA SER A 97 12.55 -3.49 -2.71
C SER A 97 13.39 -2.37 -2.07
N PRO A 98 14.30 -1.75 -2.86
CA PRO A 98 14.36 -0.29 -3.05
C PRO A 98 14.08 0.09 -4.53
N LEU A 99 12.92 -0.39 -5.02
CA LEU A 99 12.44 -0.53 -6.41
C LEU A 99 13.08 -1.72 -7.18
N THR A 100 13.13 -2.90 -6.54
CA THR A 100 13.35 -4.27 -7.09
C THR A 100 14.14 -4.45 -8.41
N ILE A 101 15.34 -3.84 -8.51
CA ILE A 101 16.44 -3.99 -9.52
C ILE A 101 16.46 -2.93 -10.66
N MET A 102 17.24 -1.83 -10.51
CA MET A 102 17.75 -1.07 -11.67
C MET A 102 18.85 -1.89 -12.38
N GLN A 103 18.63 -2.33 -13.63
CA GLN A 103 19.70 -2.61 -14.59
C GLN A 103 19.74 -1.47 -15.61
N LYS A 104 20.83 -0.70 -15.63
CA LYS A 104 21.23 0.07 -16.81
C LYS A 104 22.06 -0.86 -17.70
N GLU A 105 21.70 -0.93 -18.98
CA GLU A 105 22.74 -1.01 -20.02
C GLU A 105 23.28 0.41 -20.28
#